data_AF-A0A932Q6F8-F1
#
_entry.id   AF-A0A932Q6F8-F1
#
_cell.length_a   1.000
_cell.length_b   1.000
_cell.length_c   1.000
_cell.angle_alpha   90.00
_cell.angle_beta   90.00
_cell.angle_gamma   90.00
#
_symmetry.space_group_name_H-M   'P 1'
#
loop_
_entity.id
_entity.type
_entity.pdbx_description
1 polymer ?
#
loop_
_entity_poly.entity_id
_entity_poly.type
_entity_poly.pdbx_seq_one_letter_code
_entity_poly.pdbx_strand_id
1 'polypeptide(L)'
;MEDESAEFAGNPIDIIFIIGLVTLVLTGAMSYITARKLMVVSHWVAHTNEVQTGLKSVFGALADAETNQRGYLLTRNSRFLETYKSSSASIQPTINYIATLTNDNQSQQTRIAQLRDLANSRVSQLAQMSQGHGAPVAENLASQIEKNELTGVAIRAKLAEMEDEESRLLGIRIAD
;
A
#
# COMPACT_ATOMS: atom_id res chain seq x y z
N MET A 1 -65.53 28.79 37.19
CA MET A 1 -65.25 27.99 35.99
C MET A 1 -63.79 28.26 35.64
N GLU A 2 -62.88 27.97 36.56
CA GLU A 2 -62.27 26.65 36.88
C GLU A 2 -61.31 26.21 35.78
N ASP A 3 -60.08 26.04 36.24
CA ASP A 3 -58.81 26.12 35.55
C ASP A 3 -58.41 24.74 35.01
N GLU A 4 -58.37 24.60 33.69
CA GLU A 4 -58.09 23.34 32.97
C GLU A 4 -56.60 23.29 32.55
N SER A 5 -55.69 23.58 33.48
CA SER A 5 -54.27 23.81 33.14
C SER A 5 -53.26 22.81 33.77
N ALA A 6 -53.66 21.61 34.20
CA ALA A 6 -52.74 20.75 34.96
C ALA A 6 -52.79 19.23 34.72
N GLU A 7 -53.14 18.73 33.53
CA GLU A 7 -53.11 17.28 33.23
C GLU A 7 -51.89 16.85 32.39
N PHE A 8 -50.73 17.50 32.58
CA PHE A 8 -49.43 17.04 32.09
C PHE A 8 -48.45 16.69 33.22
N ALA A 9 -48.96 16.41 34.42
CA ALA A 9 -48.15 15.84 35.49
C ALA A 9 -48.20 14.31 35.39
N GLY A 10 -47.50 13.74 34.39
CA GLY A 10 -47.24 12.30 34.37
C GLY A 10 -46.60 11.87 35.70
N ASN A 11 -47.00 10.71 36.23
CA ASN A 11 -46.50 10.19 37.50
C ASN A 11 -44.95 10.21 37.45
N PRO A 12 -44.22 10.66 38.50
CA PRO A 12 -42.76 10.79 38.45
C PRO A 12 -42.03 9.50 38.02
N ILE A 13 -42.65 8.35 38.25
CA ILE A 13 -42.17 7.02 37.81
C ILE A 13 -42.17 6.90 36.28
N ASP A 14 -43.22 7.39 35.59
CA ASP A 14 -43.35 7.33 34.13
C ASP A 14 -42.32 8.23 33.45
N ILE A 15 -42.04 9.39 34.05
CA ILE A 15 -41.00 10.31 33.58
C ILE A 15 -39.62 9.65 33.63
N ILE A 16 -39.29 8.97 34.75
CA ILE A 16 -38.02 8.24 34.90
C ILE A 16 -37.92 7.11 33.87
N PHE A 17 -39.01 6.38 33.64
CA PHE A 17 -39.05 5.30 32.65
C PHE A 17 -38.82 5.82 31.23
N ILE A 18 -39.48 6.92 30.84
CA ILE A 18 -39.29 7.57 29.53
C ILE A 18 -37.85 8.06 29.38
N ILE A 19 -37.28 8.71 30.39
CA ILE A 19 -35.88 9.17 30.36
C ILE A 19 -34.93 7.98 30.19
N GLY A 20 -35.15 6.88 30.93
CA GLY A 20 -34.37 5.65 30.80
C GLY A 20 -34.45 5.06 29.39
N LEU A 21 -35.66 4.99 28.82
CA LEU A 21 -35.89 4.50 27.46
C LEU A 21 -35.21 5.39 26.41
N VAL A 22 -35.35 6.71 26.51
CA VAL A 22 -34.69 7.67 25.61
C VAL A 22 -33.17 7.51 25.70
N THR A 23 -32.63 7.43 26.92
CA THR A 23 -31.18 7.25 27.13
C THR A 23 -30.68 5.93 26.54
N LEU A 24 -31.45 4.85 26.70
CA LEU A 24 -31.13 3.54 26.11
C LEU A 24 -31.12 3.60 24.58
N VAL A 25 -32.15 4.21 23.97
CA VAL A 25 -32.25 4.37 22.51
C VAL A 25 -31.10 5.22 21.97
N LEU A 26 -30.79 6.34 22.63
CA LEU A 26 -29.68 7.23 22.25
C LEU A 26 -28.32 6.51 22.34
N THR A 27 -28.09 5.75 23.41
CA THR A 27 -26.85 4.99 23.60
C THR A 27 -26.74 3.88 22.55
N GLY A 28 -27.83 3.18 22.26
CA GLY A 28 -27.88 2.16 21.20
C GLY A 28 -27.60 2.74 19.82
N ALA A 29 -28.19 3.89 19.49
CA ALA A 29 -27.96 4.59 18.24
C ALA A 29 -26.50 5.07 18.10
N MET A 30 -25.93 5.68 19.15
CA MET A 30 -24.52 6.10 19.18
C MET A 30 -23.57 4.91 19.04
N SER A 31 -23.85 3.81 19.75
CA SER A 31 -23.06 2.58 19.66
C SER A 31 -23.08 2.02 18.23
N TYR A 32 -24.25 1.95 17.60
CA TYR A 32 -24.39 1.48 16.22
C TYR A 32 -23.62 2.35 15.22
N ILE A 33 -23.75 3.68 15.31
CA ILE A 33 -23.01 4.61 14.43
C ILE A 33 -21.50 4.45 14.62
N THR A 34 -21.05 4.34 15.87
CA THR A 34 -19.62 4.18 16.20
C THR A 34 -19.06 2.86 15.67
N ALA A 35 -19.80 1.75 15.84
CA ALA A 35 -19.39 0.45 15.32
C ALA A 35 -19.27 0.46 13.78
N ARG A 36 -20.21 1.12 13.09
CA ARG A 36 -20.14 1.31 11.63
C ARG A 36 -18.90 2.10 11.20
N LYS A 37 -18.62 3.23 11.86
CA LYS A 37 -17.42 4.04 11.59
C LYS A 37 -16.13 3.25 11.80
N LEU A 38 -16.04 2.50 12.90
CA LEU A 38 -14.86 1.70 13.20
C LEU A 38 -14.61 0.62 12.14
N MET A 39 -15.66 -0.01 11.61
CA MET A 39 -15.52 -0.98 10.52
C MET A 39 -14.96 -0.35 9.24
N VAL A 40 -15.42 0.85 8.86
CA VAL A 40 -14.93 1.58 7.68
C VAL A 40 -13.47 2.00 7.85
N VAL A 41 -13.12 2.58 9.00
CA VAL A 41 -11.73 2.96 9.32
C VAL A 41 -10.81 1.74 9.29
N SER A 42 -11.22 0.64 9.93
CA SER A 42 -10.44 -0.61 9.95
C SER A 42 -10.22 -1.16 8.53
N HIS A 43 -11.25 -1.13 7.69
CA HIS A 43 -11.14 -1.55 6.29
C HIS A 43 -10.11 -0.73 5.52
N TRP A 44 -10.17 0.60 5.61
CA TRP A 44 -9.23 1.46 4.89
C TRP A 44 -7.80 1.37 5.42
N VAL A 45 -7.62 1.25 6.74
CA VAL A 45 -6.30 1.02 7.34
C VAL A 45 -5.72 -0.31 6.85
N ALA A 46 -6.51 -1.38 6.83
CA ALA A 46 -6.07 -2.69 6.34
C ALA A 46 -5.69 -2.62 4.85
N HIS A 47 -6.53 -1.97 4.03
CA HIS A 47 -6.27 -1.79 2.61
C HIS A 47 -4.96 -1.01 2.34
N THR A 48 -4.78 0.14 3.00
CA THR A 48 -3.54 0.93 2.87
C THR A 48 -2.31 0.14 3.30
N ASN A 49 -2.39 -0.63 4.40
CA ASN A 49 -1.29 -1.50 4.82
C ASN A 49 -0.98 -2.59 3.79
N GLU A 50 -1.99 -3.13 3.12
CA GLU A 50 -1.83 -4.15 2.09
C GLU A 50 -1.11 -3.60 0.86
N VAL A 51 -1.49 -2.40 0.39
CA VAL A 51 -0.80 -1.70 -0.70
C VAL A 51 0.65 -1.38 -0.32
N GLN A 52 0.88 -0.80 0.87
CA GLN A 52 2.24 -0.48 1.34
C GLN A 52 3.11 -1.72 1.51
N THR A 53 2.55 -2.83 2.00
CA THR A 53 3.25 -4.11 2.08
C THR A 53 3.65 -4.59 0.69
N GLY A 54 2.74 -4.52 -0.28
CA GLY A 54 3.05 -4.84 -1.68
C GLY A 54 4.20 -3.99 -2.23
N LEU A 55 4.19 -2.67 -2.02
CA LEU A 55 5.25 -1.77 -2.47
C LEU A 55 6.61 -2.13 -1.85
N LYS A 56 6.64 -2.42 -0.55
CA LYS A 56 7.84 -2.89 0.15
C LYS A 56 8.31 -4.25 -0.36
N SER A 57 7.40 -5.16 -0.69
CA SER A 57 7.74 -6.45 -1.31
C SER A 57 8.38 -6.28 -2.69
N VAL A 58 7.88 -5.36 -3.52
CA VAL A 58 8.51 -5.04 -4.82
C VAL A 58 9.94 -4.52 -4.61
N PHE A 59 10.12 -3.60 -3.66
CA PHE A 59 11.45 -3.08 -3.34
C PHE A 59 12.41 -4.18 -2.86
N GLY A 60 11.96 -5.01 -1.92
CA GLY A 60 12.73 -6.13 -1.40
C GLY A 60 13.14 -7.11 -2.50
N ALA A 61 12.19 -7.51 -3.35
CA ALA A 61 12.46 -8.42 -4.46
C ALA A 61 13.48 -7.85 -5.47
N LEU A 62 13.44 -6.55 -5.76
CA LEU A 62 14.43 -5.89 -6.61
C LEU A 62 15.82 -5.86 -5.95
N ALA A 63 15.89 -5.55 -4.65
CA ALA A 63 17.13 -5.53 -3.89
C ALA A 63 17.76 -6.93 -3.76
N ASP A 64 16.93 -7.96 -3.52
CA ASP A 64 17.35 -9.36 -3.48
C ASP A 64 17.82 -9.84 -4.84
N ALA A 65 17.09 -9.50 -5.92
CA ALA A 65 17.52 -9.83 -7.28
C ALA A 65 18.89 -9.24 -7.57
N GLU A 66 19.13 -7.97 -7.26
CA GLU A 66 20.42 -7.32 -7.46
C GLU A 66 21.54 -7.93 -6.60
N THR A 67 21.30 -8.13 -5.32
CA THR A 67 22.29 -8.67 -4.37
C THR A 67 22.71 -10.08 -4.78
N ASN A 68 21.74 -10.93 -5.10
CA ASN A 68 22.00 -12.31 -5.51
C ASN A 68 22.61 -12.37 -6.92
N GLN A 69 22.25 -11.47 -7.83
CA GLN A 69 22.91 -11.39 -9.13
C GLN A 69 24.41 -11.09 -8.97
N ARG A 70 24.77 -10.12 -8.11
CA ARG A 70 26.17 -9.80 -7.81
C ARG A 70 26.89 -10.99 -7.16
N GLY A 71 26.24 -11.66 -6.22
CA GLY A 71 26.74 -12.88 -5.60
C GLY A 71 27.08 -13.98 -6.62
N TYR A 72 26.20 -14.21 -7.59
CA TYR A 72 26.45 -15.16 -8.68
C TYR A 72 27.62 -14.72 -9.57
N LEU A 73 27.69 -13.44 -9.95
CA LEU A 73 28.79 -12.94 -10.78
C LEU A 73 30.17 -13.11 -10.10
N LEU A 74 30.24 -12.86 -8.79
CA LEU A 74 31.47 -12.94 -8.01
C LEU A 74 31.90 -14.38 -7.72
N THR A 75 30.96 -15.26 -7.41
CA THR A 75 31.26 -16.60 -6.87
C THR A 75 30.99 -17.74 -7.84
N ARG A 76 30.23 -17.49 -8.90
CA ARG A 76 29.66 -18.49 -9.82
C ARG A 76 28.81 -19.57 -9.13
N ASN A 77 28.39 -19.35 -7.88
CA ASN A 77 27.56 -20.29 -7.12
C ASN A 77 26.09 -20.22 -7.56
N SER A 78 25.54 -21.36 -7.99
CA SER A 78 24.18 -21.50 -8.52
C SER A 78 23.07 -21.11 -7.53
N ARG A 79 23.32 -21.18 -6.21
CA ARG A 79 22.35 -20.74 -5.20
C ARG A 79 21.98 -19.27 -5.35
N PHE A 80 22.96 -18.43 -5.63
CA PHE A 80 22.71 -17.00 -5.89
C PHE A 80 21.89 -16.81 -7.18
N LEU A 81 22.17 -17.60 -8.22
CA LEU A 81 21.40 -17.54 -9.46
C LEU A 81 19.94 -17.96 -9.25
N GLU A 82 19.68 -18.96 -8.41
CA GLU A 82 18.34 -19.41 -8.05
C GLU A 82 17.55 -18.32 -7.34
N THR A 83 18.12 -17.70 -6.29
CA THR A 83 17.46 -16.60 -5.57
C THR A 83 17.24 -15.36 -6.44
N TYR A 84 18.19 -15.05 -7.34
CA TYR A 84 17.99 -13.99 -8.33
C TYR A 84 16.77 -14.26 -9.22
N LYS A 85 16.64 -15.49 -9.73
CA LYS A 85 15.53 -15.88 -10.61
C LYS A 85 14.19 -15.84 -9.89
N SER A 86 14.12 -16.37 -8.66
CA SER A 86 12.87 -16.37 -7.88
C SER A 86 12.45 -14.95 -7.49
N SER A 87 13.38 -14.11 -7.05
CA SER A 87 13.11 -12.71 -6.71
C SER A 87 12.69 -11.90 -7.94
N SER A 88 13.34 -12.12 -9.09
CA SER A 88 12.95 -11.45 -10.34
C SER A 88 11.54 -11.87 -10.80
N ALA A 89 11.17 -13.13 -10.60
CA ALA A 89 9.88 -13.66 -11.00
C ALA A 89 8.71 -13.16 -10.12
N SER A 90 8.97 -12.76 -8.87
CA SER A 90 7.92 -12.28 -7.96
C SER A 90 7.55 -10.80 -8.16
N ILE A 91 8.40 -10.01 -8.80
CA ILE A 91 8.22 -8.56 -8.99
C ILE A 91 6.94 -8.25 -9.76
N GLN A 92 6.77 -8.80 -10.97
CA GLN A 92 5.61 -8.49 -11.82
C GLN A 92 4.27 -8.95 -11.24
N PRO A 93 4.15 -10.16 -10.67
CA PRO A 93 2.95 -10.57 -9.94
C PRO A 93 2.59 -9.61 -8.80
N THR A 94 3.58 -9.16 -8.03
CA THR A 94 3.35 -8.22 -6.92
C THR A 94 2.88 -6.86 -7.42
N ILE A 95 3.48 -6.33 -8.49
CA ILE A 95 3.03 -5.08 -9.13
C ILE A 95 1.60 -5.22 -9.65
N ASN A 96 1.25 -6.35 -10.25
CA ASN A 96 -0.12 -6.61 -10.72
C ASN A 96 -1.11 -6.69 -9.55
N TYR A 97 -0.71 -7.28 -8.42
CA TYR A 97 -1.54 -7.29 -7.22
C TYR A 97 -1.85 -5.88 -6.71
N ILE A 98 -0.82 -5.04 -6.60
CA ILE A 98 -0.98 -3.62 -6.22
C ILE A 98 -1.90 -2.89 -7.22
N ALA A 99 -1.80 -3.21 -8.51
CA ALA A 99 -2.68 -2.65 -9.54
C ALA A 99 -4.15 -3.02 -9.33
N THR A 100 -4.43 -4.24 -8.87
CA THR A 100 -5.80 -4.67 -8.55
C THR A 100 -6.36 -3.97 -7.32
N LEU A 101 -5.54 -3.78 -6.29
CA LEU A 101 -5.93 -3.08 -5.06
C LEU A 101 -6.26 -1.61 -5.31
N THR A 102 -5.49 -0.96 -6.18
CA THR A 102 -5.61 0.49 -6.45
C THR A 102 -6.40 0.82 -7.72
N ASN A 103 -7.28 -0.09 -8.17
CA ASN A 103 -8.01 0.08 -9.45
C ASN A 103 -8.94 1.30 -9.45
N ASP A 104 -9.37 1.73 -8.27
CA ASP A 104 -10.24 2.88 -8.03
C ASP A 104 -9.50 4.23 -8.15
N ASN A 105 -8.16 4.21 -8.22
CA ASN A 105 -7.33 5.40 -8.25
C ASN A 105 -6.49 5.52 -9.53
N GLN A 106 -6.95 6.38 -10.45
CA GLN A 106 -6.27 6.65 -11.72
C GLN A 106 -4.83 7.19 -11.55
N SER A 107 -4.57 7.98 -10.50
CA SER A 107 -3.23 8.48 -10.17
C SER A 107 -2.30 7.32 -9.81
N GLN A 108 -2.76 6.39 -8.97
CA GLN A 108 -2.00 5.19 -8.63
C GLN A 108 -1.79 4.28 -9.85
N GLN A 109 -2.79 4.09 -10.71
CA GLN A 109 -2.61 3.30 -11.94
C GLN A 109 -1.49 3.86 -12.84
N THR A 110 -1.39 5.19 -12.93
CA THR A 110 -0.31 5.85 -13.68
C THR A 110 1.06 5.60 -13.04
N ARG A 111 1.16 5.69 -11.71
CA ARG A 111 2.39 5.41 -10.96
C ARG A 111 2.81 3.95 -11.07
N ILE A 112 1.85 3.03 -11.10
CA ILE A 112 2.07 1.58 -11.27
C ILE A 112 2.62 1.27 -12.65
N ALA A 113 2.11 1.91 -13.71
CA ALA A 113 2.67 1.76 -15.05
C ALA A 113 4.15 2.20 -15.08
N GLN A 114 4.47 3.34 -14.48
CA GLN A 114 5.86 3.84 -14.38
C GLN A 114 6.75 2.91 -13.56
N LEU A 115 6.26 2.42 -12.41
CA LEU A 115 6.97 1.45 -11.57
C LEU A 115 7.24 0.15 -12.34
N ARG A 116 6.26 -0.32 -13.11
CA ARG A 116 6.38 -1.52 -13.95
C ARG A 116 7.48 -1.37 -14.99
N ASP A 117 7.54 -0.23 -15.67
CA ASP A 117 8.57 0.06 -16.68
C ASP A 117 9.97 0.13 -16.06
N LEU A 118 10.09 0.82 -14.93
CA LEU A 118 11.35 0.91 -14.17
C LEU A 118 11.82 -0.47 -13.69
N ALA A 119 10.92 -1.27 -13.13
CA ALA A 119 11.21 -2.62 -12.65
C ALA A 119 11.63 -3.55 -13.80
N ASN A 120 10.93 -3.50 -14.94
CA ASN A 120 11.30 -4.27 -16.13
C ASN A 120 12.67 -3.88 -16.68
N SER A 121 12.93 -2.57 -16.78
CA SER A 121 14.25 -2.06 -17.16
C SER A 121 15.33 -2.59 -16.22
N ARG A 122 15.09 -2.58 -14.91
CA ARG A 122 16.04 -3.07 -13.92
C ARG A 122 16.31 -4.57 -14.03
N VAL A 123 15.26 -5.38 -14.11
CA VAL A 123 15.40 -6.83 -14.26
C VAL A 123 16.12 -7.19 -15.56
N SER A 124 15.84 -6.47 -16.65
CA SER A 124 16.52 -6.65 -17.93
C SER A 124 18.02 -6.33 -17.85
N GLN A 125 18.39 -5.22 -17.20
CA GLN A 125 19.81 -4.87 -16.95
C GLN A 125 20.53 -5.97 -16.17
N LEU A 126 19.92 -6.46 -15.08
CA LEU A 126 20.50 -7.53 -14.26
C LEU A 126 20.67 -8.83 -15.06
N ALA A 127 19.69 -9.16 -15.92
CA ALA A 127 19.72 -10.33 -16.77
C ALA A 127 20.88 -10.28 -17.79
N GLN A 128 21.05 -9.14 -18.47
CA GLN A 128 22.12 -8.94 -19.46
C GLN A 128 23.52 -9.18 -18.87
N MET A 129 23.75 -8.68 -17.65
CA MET A 129 25.01 -8.88 -16.94
C MET A 129 25.26 -10.34 -16.56
N SER A 130 24.22 -11.09 -16.18
CA SER A 130 24.35 -12.50 -15.79
C SER A 130 24.64 -13.45 -16.96
N GLN A 131 24.20 -13.11 -18.18
CA GLN A 131 24.36 -13.93 -19.39
C GLN A 131 25.72 -13.75 -20.08
N GLY A 132 26.63 -12.94 -19.53
CA GLY A 132 27.98 -12.82 -20.07
C GLY A 132 28.10 -11.98 -21.35
N HIS A 133 27.12 -11.11 -21.65
CA HIS A 133 27.22 -10.09 -22.72
C HIS A 133 28.22 -8.96 -22.40
N GLY A 134 29.29 -9.29 -21.66
CA GLY A 134 30.37 -8.40 -21.27
C GLY A 134 29.95 -7.39 -20.20
N ALA A 135 30.86 -7.14 -19.26
CA ALA A 135 30.94 -5.78 -18.76
C ALA A 135 31.02 -4.84 -19.99
N PRO A 136 30.44 -3.64 -19.93
CA PRO A 136 30.61 -2.65 -20.97
C PRO A 136 32.09 -2.59 -21.33
N VAL A 137 32.41 -2.65 -22.63
CA VAL A 137 33.72 -2.23 -23.14
C VAL A 137 34.07 -0.94 -22.38
N ALA A 138 35.27 -0.83 -21.81
CA ALA A 138 35.63 0.16 -20.78
C ALA A 138 35.15 1.60 -21.07
N GLU A 139 34.96 1.93 -22.35
CA GLU A 139 34.38 3.15 -22.90
C GLU A 139 32.92 3.46 -22.49
N ASN A 140 32.11 2.48 -22.06
CA ASN A 140 30.70 2.64 -21.65
C ASN A 140 30.40 2.15 -20.22
N LEU A 141 31.43 1.85 -19.42
CA LEU A 141 31.22 1.32 -18.07
C LEU A 141 30.69 2.39 -17.10
N ALA A 142 31.24 3.61 -17.15
CA ALA A 142 30.81 4.72 -16.30
C ALA A 142 29.36 5.12 -16.58
N SER A 143 28.99 5.27 -17.86
CA SER A 143 27.62 5.63 -18.27
C SER A 143 26.59 4.57 -17.86
N GLN A 144 26.96 3.28 -17.90
CA GLN A 144 26.07 2.20 -17.46
C GLN A 144 25.95 2.12 -15.94
N ILE A 145 27.04 2.34 -15.19
CA ILE A 145 26.98 2.42 -13.72
C ILE A 145 26.07 3.58 -13.29
N GLU A 146 26.25 4.76 -13.89
CA GLU A 146 25.40 5.92 -13.63
C GLU A 146 23.93 5.61 -13.93
N LYS A 147 23.63 5.04 -15.10
CA LYS A 147 22.25 4.64 -15.46
C LYS A 147 21.66 3.62 -14.49
N ASN A 148 22.47 2.68 -14.00
CA ASN A 148 22.05 1.68 -13.02
C ASN A 148 21.70 2.33 -11.68
N GLU A 149 22.53 3.25 -11.19
CA GLU A 149 22.26 4.00 -9.96
C GLU A 149 21.00 4.86 -10.10
N LEU A 150 20.86 5.58 -11.21
CA LEU A 150 19.70 6.40 -11.51
C LEU A 150 18.41 5.57 -11.57
N THR A 151 18.44 4.37 -12.13
CA THR A 151 17.27 3.47 -12.17
C THR A 151 16.85 3.06 -10.75
N GLY A 152 17.81 2.71 -9.89
CA GLY A 152 17.54 2.35 -8.49
C GLY A 152 16.98 3.52 -7.68
N VAL A 153 17.51 4.73 -7.89
CA VAL A 153 16.99 5.96 -7.28
C VAL A 153 15.56 6.26 -7.76
N ALA A 154 15.31 6.16 -9.07
CA ALA A 154 13.99 6.38 -9.65
C ALA A 154 12.94 5.40 -9.11
N ILE A 155 13.29 4.12 -8.91
CA ILE A 155 12.39 3.13 -8.30
C ILE A 155 12.06 3.53 -6.86
N ARG A 156 13.05 3.87 -6.03
CA ARG A 156 12.82 4.28 -4.64
C ARG A 156 11.94 5.53 -4.56
N ALA A 157 12.21 6.52 -5.41
CA ALA A 157 11.40 7.73 -5.50
C ALA A 157 9.94 7.38 -5.89
N LYS A 158 9.75 6.52 -6.89
CA LYS A 158 8.42 6.11 -7.34
C LYS A 158 7.63 5.38 -6.27
N LEU A 159 8.29 4.49 -5.53
CA LEU A 159 7.66 3.77 -4.42
C LEU A 159 7.28 4.73 -3.27
N ALA A 160 8.16 5.65 -2.90
CA ALA A 160 7.87 6.66 -1.88
C ALA A 160 6.67 7.55 -2.30
N GLU A 161 6.63 8.00 -3.55
CA GLU A 161 5.48 8.76 -4.08
C GLU A 161 4.16 7.98 -3.99
N MET A 162 4.19 6.66 -4.16
CA MET A 162 3.01 5.80 -4.04
C MET A 162 2.60 5.57 -2.58
N GLU A 163 3.57 5.40 -1.67
CA GLU A 163 3.32 5.28 -0.23
C GLU A 163 2.75 6.56 0.37
N ASP A 164 3.26 7.72 -0.07
CA ASP A 164 2.76 9.04 0.33
C ASP A 164 1.32 9.25 -0.14
N GLU A 165 1.01 8.85 -1.38
CA GLU A 165 -0.35 8.93 -1.91
C GLU A 165 -1.32 8.03 -1.14
N GLU A 166 -0.94 6.80 -0.80
CA GLU A 166 -1.78 5.93 0.04
C GLU A 166 -2.01 6.52 1.43
N SER A 167 -0.98 7.11 2.04
CA SER A 167 -1.10 7.75 3.35
C SER A 167 -2.03 8.97 3.30
N ARG A 168 -1.97 9.74 2.21
CA ARG A 168 -2.87 10.88 1.96
C ARG A 168 -4.31 10.42 1.76
N LEU A 169 -4.55 9.39 0.97
CA LEU A 169 -5.89 8.84 0.73
C LEU A 169 -6.50 8.26 2.00
N LEU A 170 -5.70 7.56 2.81
CA LEU A 170 -6.16 7.06 4.10
C LEU A 170 -6.64 8.21 4.98
N GLY A 171 -5.87 9.30 5.06
CA GLY A 171 -6.25 10.50 5.83
C GLY A 171 -7.59 11.11 5.39
N ILE A 172 -7.90 11.10 4.10
CA ILE A 172 -9.19 11.57 3.57
C ILE A 172 -10.31 10.57 3.94
N ARG A 173 -10.08 9.28 3.70
CA ARG A 173 -11.07 8.21 3.88
C ARG A 173 -11.47 7.96 5.34
N ILE A 174 -10.62 8.33 6.31
CA ILE A 174 -10.93 8.24 7.75
C ILE A 174 -11.54 9.52 8.32
N ALA A 175 -11.44 10.64 7.59
CA ALA A 175 -11.99 11.93 7.99
C ALA A 175 -13.47 12.10 7.57
N ASP A 176 -13.85 11.47 6.45
CA ASP A 176 -15.24 11.33 5.98
C ASP A 176 -16.05 10.31 6.81
#